data_AF-A0A1P8N0E4-F1
#
_entry.id   AF-A0A1P8N0E4-F1
#
_cell.length_a   1.000
_cell.length_b   1.000
_cell.length_c   1.000
_cell.angle_alpha   90.00
_cell.angle_beta   90.00
_cell.angle_gamma   90.00
#
_symmetry.space_group_name_H-M   'P 1'
#
loop_
_entity.id
_entity.type
_entity.pdbx_description
1 polymer ?
#
loop_
_entity_poly.entity_id
_entity_poly.type
_entity_poly.pdbx_seq_one_letter_code
_entity_poly.pdbx_strand_id
1 'polypeptide(L)'
;MSGRPDPKAPLLDGIEALEQVLAEHPEDPVVATIVAHAHMDLAWAWRGTGWDVEVPVRNREAFAAHFDRAGDILMPFDAKDADCPLLAAAHCTLITGRGGSPREVVSRYETWMELDPKNARAFRAMGTQLLPRWHGSYDRLELEARRAAGRSYDLWGTGAYTWVMFDAIAQDSKACARLDLDFFLDGLTDILKRTHDQHTVNLLAAYCANTMGATPTGHDETDYIRIQIAAAADEIVREYLTELHPMLWAHAARGFDNGLRVRCADKFAASGQADALRYLSQLFRRELATGKSIVFTQNGPELQSG
;
A
#
# COMPACT_ATOMS: atom_id res chain seq x y z
N MET A 1 27.67 9.38 4.07
CA MET A 1 27.45 9.49 5.53
C MET A 1 27.20 8.10 6.09
N SER A 2 27.84 7.72 7.20
CA SER A 2 27.81 6.36 7.78
C SER A 2 26.44 5.93 8.35
N GLY A 3 25.42 6.80 8.28
CA GLY A 3 24.06 6.51 8.74
C GLY A 3 23.94 6.24 10.24
N ARG A 4 25.00 6.53 11.01
CA ARG A 4 24.97 6.44 12.47
C ARG A 4 24.79 7.85 13.02
N PRO A 5 23.74 8.11 13.83
CA PRO A 5 23.58 9.40 14.48
C PRO A 5 24.77 9.67 15.41
N ASP A 6 25.06 10.96 15.64
CA ASP A 6 26.02 11.38 16.67
C ASP A 6 25.60 10.74 18.01
N PRO A 7 26.51 10.05 18.74
CA PRO A 7 26.20 9.51 20.07
C PRO A 7 25.67 10.55 21.06
N LYS A 8 25.89 11.85 20.80
CA LYS A 8 25.39 12.97 21.59
C LYS A 8 24.17 13.66 20.97
N ALA A 9 23.64 13.17 19.85
CA ALA A 9 22.43 13.72 19.28
C ALA A 9 21.31 13.61 20.33
N PRO A 10 20.60 14.71 20.63
CA PRO A 10 19.56 14.68 21.63
C PRO A 10 18.34 13.98 21.02
N LEU A 11 18.26 12.67 21.24
CA LEU A 11 17.30 11.79 20.57
C LEU A 11 15.83 12.13 20.89
N LEU A 12 15.57 12.87 21.98
CA LEU A 12 14.23 13.21 22.44
C LEU A 12 13.80 14.65 22.11
N ASP A 13 14.73 15.59 21.87
CA ASP A 13 14.40 17.00 21.62
C ASP A 13 13.37 17.19 20.49
N GLY A 14 13.44 16.35 19.46
CA GLY A 14 12.50 16.40 18.34
C GLY A 14 11.06 16.07 18.76
N ILE A 15 10.85 15.00 19.53
CA ILE A 15 9.50 14.62 19.97
C ILE A 15 9.00 15.54 21.10
N GLU A 16 9.91 16.02 21.95
CA GLU A 16 9.59 17.00 23.01
C GLU A 16 9.13 18.33 22.43
N ALA A 17 9.77 18.82 21.36
CA ALA A 17 9.33 20.04 20.67
C ALA A 17 7.93 19.86 20.05
N LEU A 18 7.62 18.68 19.49
CA LEU A 18 6.30 18.38 18.95
C LEU A 18 5.23 18.32 20.06
N GLU A 19 5.56 17.77 21.23
CA GLU A 19 4.68 17.78 22.41
C GLU A 19 4.41 19.20 22.93
N GLN A 20 5.40 20.10 22.85
CA GLN A 20 5.18 21.52 23.16
C GLN A 20 4.18 22.16 22.19
N VAL A 21 4.31 21.91 20.88
CA VAL A 21 3.35 22.40 19.88
C VAL A 21 1.94 21.85 20.15
N LEU A 22 1.83 20.57 20.55
CA LEU A 22 0.55 20.00 20.95
C LEU A 22 -0.05 20.72 22.16
N ALA A 23 0.75 21.04 23.17
CA ALA A 23 0.30 21.76 24.35
C ALA A 23 -0.16 23.20 24.05
N GLU A 24 0.44 23.83 23.04
CA GLU A 24 0.05 25.15 22.52
C GLU A 24 -1.25 25.09 21.68
N HIS A 25 -1.57 23.93 21.11
CA HIS A 25 -2.73 23.69 20.24
C HIS A 25 -3.56 22.44 20.65
N PRO A 26 -4.09 22.37 21.89
CA PRO A 26 -4.65 21.13 22.44
C PRO A 26 -5.96 20.67 21.78
N GLU A 27 -6.67 21.57 21.09
CA GLU A 27 -7.95 21.30 20.43
C GLU A 27 -7.82 21.16 18.90
N ASP A 28 -6.60 21.20 18.35
CA ASP A 28 -6.37 21.07 16.91
C ASP A 28 -6.17 19.59 16.52
N PRO A 29 -7.14 18.96 15.83
CA PRO A 29 -7.05 17.54 15.47
C PRO A 29 -5.91 17.25 14.48
N VAL A 30 -5.49 18.22 13.67
CA VAL A 30 -4.39 18.05 12.72
C VAL A 30 -3.05 18.04 13.45
N VAL A 31 -2.84 18.96 14.39
CA VAL A 31 -1.65 18.97 15.25
C VAL A 31 -1.57 17.68 16.05
N ALA A 32 -2.67 17.29 16.72
CA ALA A 32 -2.76 16.03 17.44
C ALA A 32 -2.40 14.82 16.56
N THR A 33 -2.92 14.78 15.33
CA THR A 33 -2.63 13.69 14.39
C THR A 33 -1.15 13.62 13.99
N ILE A 34 -0.53 14.76 13.70
CA ILE A 34 0.90 14.81 13.32
C ILE A 34 1.77 14.31 14.49
N VAL A 35 1.50 14.77 15.71
CA VAL A 35 2.28 14.40 16.90
C VAL A 35 2.06 12.93 17.26
N ALA A 36 0.84 12.42 17.14
CA ALA A 36 0.54 11.00 17.32
C ALA A 36 1.28 10.12 16.28
N HIS A 37 1.32 10.53 15.01
CA HIS A 37 2.11 9.84 13.99
C HIS A 37 3.60 9.83 14.31
N ALA A 38 4.16 10.95 14.78
CA ALA A 38 5.56 10.99 15.21
C ALA A 38 5.84 9.97 16.32
N HIS A 39 4.94 9.83 17.30
CA HIS A 39 5.06 8.77 18.30
C HIS A 39 4.98 7.36 17.71
N MET A 40 4.03 7.09 16.81
CA MET A 40 3.91 5.77 16.16
C MET A 40 5.16 5.43 15.34
N ASP A 41 5.76 6.41 14.64
CA ASP A 41 7.01 6.24 13.89
C ASP A 41 8.19 5.95 14.83
N LEU A 42 8.29 6.67 15.96
CA LEU A 42 9.28 6.40 17.00
C LEU A 42 9.11 4.98 17.58
N ALA A 43 7.87 4.56 17.80
CA ALA A 43 7.58 3.21 18.27
C ALA A 43 8.16 2.16 17.30
N TRP A 44 7.83 2.27 16.00
CA TRP A 44 8.35 1.37 14.98
C TRP A 44 9.88 1.40 14.87
N ALA A 45 10.50 2.57 15.07
CA ALA A 45 11.95 2.70 15.13
C ALA A 45 12.56 1.93 16.30
N TRP A 46 11.93 1.97 17.49
CA TRP A 46 12.34 1.18 18.65
C TRP A 46 12.17 -0.32 18.43
N ARG A 47 11.02 -0.76 17.89
CA ARG A 47 10.75 -2.17 17.61
C ARG A 47 11.71 -2.73 16.56
N GLY A 48 12.06 -1.93 15.57
CA GLY A 48 12.97 -2.31 14.49
C GLY A 48 12.39 -3.34 13.52
N THR A 49 13.22 -3.90 12.66
CA THR A 49 12.80 -4.82 11.58
C THR A 49 13.06 -6.29 11.88
N GLY A 50 13.51 -6.62 13.11
CA GLY A 50 13.84 -8.00 13.51
C GLY A 50 12.61 -8.89 13.73
N TRP A 51 12.84 -10.18 13.97
CA TRP A 51 11.75 -11.08 14.37
C TRP A 51 11.24 -10.69 15.76
N ASP A 52 9.95 -10.91 16.02
CA ASP A 52 9.34 -10.47 17.28
C ASP A 52 10.05 -11.03 18.52
N VAL A 53 10.47 -12.30 18.45
CA VAL A 53 11.24 -12.99 19.50
C VAL A 53 12.62 -12.39 19.79
N GLU A 54 13.19 -11.63 18.84
CA GLU A 54 14.51 -11.00 18.95
C GLU A 54 14.44 -9.57 19.49
N VAL A 55 13.25 -8.98 19.58
CA VAL A 55 13.08 -7.60 20.05
C VAL A 55 13.37 -7.53 21.55
N PRO A 56 14.35 -6.73 22.00
CA PRO A 56 14.66 -6.57 23.42
C PRO A 56 13.46 -6.06 24.22
N VAL A 57 13.34 -6.49 25.49
CA VAL A 57 12.23 -6.08 26.37
C VAL A 57 12.09 -4.55 26.44
N ARG A 58 13.20 -3.83 26.66
CA ARG A 58 13.23 -2.36 26.66
C ARG A 58 12.65 -1.75 25.38
N ASN A 59 12.92 -2.35 24.23
CA ASN A 59 12.43 -1.85 22.94
C ASN A 59 10.93 -2.11 22.79
N ARG A 60 10.42 -3.23 23.30
CA ARG A 60 8.97 -3.51 23.36
C ARG A 60 8.25 -2.54 24.29
N GLU A 61 8.83 -2.25 25.45
CA GLU A 61 8.28 -1.26 26.40
C GLU A 61 8.25 0.14 25.78
N ALA A 62 9.32 0.55 25.10
CA ALA A 62 9.36 1.84 24.39
C ALA A 62 8.34 1.90 23.23
N PHE A 63 8.20 0.81 22.47
CA PHE A 63 7.17 0.68 21.44
C PHE A 63 5.77 0.87 22.04
N ALA A 64 5.46 0.14 23.11
CA ALA A 64 4.17 0.22 23.79
C ALA A 64 3.92 1.63 24.33
N ALA A 65 4.88 2.23 25.04
CA ALA A 65 4.74 3.57 25.62
C ALA A 65 4.45 4.66 24.56
N HIS A 66 5.05 4.57 23.38
CA HIS A 66 4.78 5.51 22.31
C HIS A 66 3.41 5.29 21.64
N PHE A 67 2.97 4.05 21.45
CA PHE A 67 1.59 3.77 21.03
C PHE A 67 0.57 4.19 22.10
N ASP A 68 0.91 4.05 23.39
CA ASP A 68 0.12 4.53 24.52
C ASP A 68 -0.04 6.04 24.46
N ARG A 69 1.06 6.78 24.30
CA ARG A 69 0.99 8.24 24.13
C ARG A 69 0.22 8.66 22.88
N ALA A 70 0.43 8.02 21.73
CA ALA A 70 -0.28 8.34 20.49
C ALA A 70 -1.79 8.20 20.65
N GLY A 71 -2.27 7.13 21.30
CA GLY A 71 -3.70 6.97 21.52
C GLY A 71 -4.27 7.94 22.55
N ASP A 72 -3.50 8.35 23.58
CA ASP A 72 -3.95 9.40 24.50
C ASP A 72 -4.14 10.74 23.78
N ILE A 73 -3.26 11.06 22.83
CA ILE A 73 -3.34 12.27 21.99
C ILE A 73 -4.58 12.23 21.08
N LEU A 74 -4.88 11.07 20.49
CA LEU A 74 -6.00 10.92 19.55
C LEU A 74 -7.36 10.71 20.23
N MET A 75 -7.38 10.25 21.48
CA MET A 75 -8.59 9.89 22.23
C MET A 75 -9.68 10.99 22.26
N PRO A 76 -9.34 12.29 22.40
CA PRO A 76 -10.35 13.35 22.42
C PRO A 76 -11.05 13.60 21.08
N PHE A 77 -10.48 13.12 19.96
CA PHE A 77 -10.91 13.50 18.62
C PHE A 77 -11.62 12.36 17.89
N ASP A 78 -12.86 12.62 17.48
CA ASP A 78 -13.58 11.76 16.54
C ASP A 78 -13.36 12.22 15.10
N ALA A 79 -12.98 11.29 14.22
CA ALA A 79 -12.64 11.60 12.84
C ALA A 79 -13.84 12.03 11.99
N LYS A 80 -15.05 11.56 12.30
CA LYS A 80 -16.27 11.94 11.60
C LYS A 80 -16.75 13.30 12.05
N ASP A 81 -16.73 13.56 13.36
CA ASP A 81 -17.11 14.86 13.91
C ASP A 81 -16.18 15.98 13.41
N ALA A 82 -14.89 15.67 13.23
CA ALA A 82 -13.90 16.59 12.68
C ALA A 82 -13.84 16.63 11.14
N ASP A 83 -14.63 15.80 10.43
CA ASP A 83 -14.56 15.60 8.97
C ASP A 83 -13.11 15.46 8.45
N CYS A 84 -12.31 14.66 9.14
CA CYS A 84 -10.86 14.62 8.96
C CYS A 84 -10.37 13.21 8.57
N PRO A 85 -10.19 12.93 7.27
CA PRO A 85 -9.65 11.64 6.82
C PRO A 85 -8.24 11.34 7.35
N LEU A 86 -7.42 12.37 7.58
CA LEU A 86 -6.08 12.21 8.15
C LEU A 86 -6.17 11.61 9.57
N LEU A 87 -7.10 12.11 10.39
CA LEU A 87 -7.36 11.58 11.72
C LEU A 87 -7.93 10.15 11.67
N ALA A 88 -8.81 9.84 10.71
CA ALA A 88 -9.30 8.48 10.50
C ALA A 88 -8.16 7.50 10.17
N ALA A 89 -7.24 7.90 9.28
CA ALA A 89 -6.06 7.13 8.93
C ALA A 89 -5.11 6.92 10.13
N ALA A 90 -4.99 7.92 11.01
CA ALA A 90 -4.20 7.82 12.24
C ALA A 90 -4.81 6.81 13.22
N HIS A 91 -6.14 6.82 13.41
CA HIS A 91 -6.84 5.80 14.20
C HIS A 91 -6.66 4.38 13.63
N CYS A 92 -6.67 4.23 12.31
CA CYS A 92 -6.33 2.96 11.65
C CYS A 92 -4.88 2.55 11.91
N THR A 93 -3.93 3.48 11.93
CA THR A 93 -2.52 3.17 12.22
C THR A 93 -2.35 2.77 13.69
N LEU A 94 -3.02 3.46 14.61
CA LEU A 94 -2.97 3.19 16.04
C LEU A 94 -3.41 1.75 16.37
N ILE A 95 -4.51 1.28 15.75
CA ILE A 95 -5.02 -0.07 16.00
C ILE A 95 -4.07 -1.17 15.49
N THR A 96 -3.25 -0.89 14.46
CA THR A 96 -2.27 -1.87 13.96
C THR A 96 -1.14 -2.15 14.95
N GLY A 97 -0.76 -1.17 15.77
CA GLY A 97 0.31 -1.33 16.77
C GLY A 97 -0.17 -1.74 18.15
N ARG A 98 -1.35 -1.27 18.58
CA ARG A 98 -1.97 -1.68 19.85
C ARG A 98 -2.71 -3.02 19.77
N GLY A 99 -3.09 -3.43 18.57
CA GLY A 99 -4.06 -4.50 18.36
C GLY A 99 -5.49 -4.01 18.57
N GLY A 100 -6.43 -4.81 18.09
CA GLY A 100 -7.86 -4.57 18.23
C GLY A 100 -8.64 -5.79 17.78
N SER A 101 -9.93 -5.86 18.15
CA SER A 101 -10.78 -6.91 17.61
C SER A 101 -10.94 -6.73 16.09
N PRO A 102 -11.12 -7.81 15.31
CA PRO A 102 -11.36 -7.69 13.88
C PRO A 102 -12.53 -6.76 13.52
N ARG A 103 -13.53 -6.65 14.41
CA ARG A 103 -14.67 -5.73 14.23
C ARG A 103 -14.25 -4.26 14.34
N GLU A 104 -13.40 -3.93 15.31
CA GLU A 104 -12.91 -2.56 15.48
C GLU A 104 -12.02 -2.16 14.30
N VAL A 105 -11.14 -3.06 13.84
CA VAL A 105 -10.30 -2.85 12.65
C VAL A 105 -11.18 -2.45 11.46
N VAL A 106 -12.18 -3.27 11.14
CA VAL A 106 -13.11 -2.98 10.02
C VAL A 106 -13.81 -1.64 10.21
N SER A 107 -14.35 -1.37 11.40
CA SER A 107 -15.08 -0.11 11.67
C SER A 107 -14.23 1.14 11.49
N ARG A 108 -12.93 1.08 11.85
CA ARG A 108 -12.01 2.21 11.66
C ARG A 108 -11.71 2.43 10.18
N TYR A 109 -11.43 1.36 9.44
CA TYR A 109 -11.20 1.47 8.00
C TYR A 109 -12.45 1.90 7.23
N GLU A 110 -13.64 1.45 7.61
CA GLU A 110 -14.91 1.94 7.05
C GLU A 110 -15.07 3.45 7.26
N THR A 111 -14.73 3.95 8.45
CA THR A 111 -14.74 5.40 8.71
C THR A 111 -13.79 6.16 7.79
N TRP A 112 -12.58 5.65 7.58
CA TRP A 112 -11.64 6.27 6.65
C TRP A 112 -12.15 6.24 5.20
N MET A 113 -12.70 5.10 4.74
CA MET A 113 -13.30 4.99 3.40
C MET A 113 -14.51 5.91 3.21
N GLU A 114 -15.30 6.16 4.25
CA GLU A 114 -16.42 7.10 4.18
C GLU A 114 -15.95 8.55 4.03
N LEU A 115 -14.89 8.95 4.74
CA LEU A 115 -14.35 10.31 4.70
C LEU A 115 -13.47 10.58 3.47
N ASP A 116 -12.79 9.57 2.93
CA ASP A 116 -11.92 9.68 1.75
C ASP A 116 -12.12 8.50 0.78
N PRO A 117 -13.29 8.43 0.12
CA PRO A 117 -13.71 7.26 -0.65
C PRO A 117 -12.86 7.01 -1.90
N LYS A 118 -12.13 8.03 -2.39
CA LYS A 118 -11.24 7.92 -3.55
C LYS A 118 -9.84 7.42 -3.20
N ASN A 119 -9.52 7.26 -1.92
CA ASN A 119 -8.19 6.84 -1.50
C ASN A 119 -8.10 5.33 -1.33
N ALA A 120 -7.55 4.69 -2.36
CA ALA A 120 -7.32 3.25 -2.39
C ALA A 120 -6.48 2.72 -1.21
N ARG A 121 -5.68 3.56 -0.54
CA ARG A 121 -4.84 3.13 0.59
C ARG A 121 -5.66 2.59 1.76
N ALA A 122 -6.85 3.15 2.03
CA ALA A 122 -7.72 2.67 3.10
C ALA A 122 -8.14 1.21 2.86
N PHE A 123 -8.57 0.90 1.63
CA PHE A 123 -8.99 -0.44 1.21
C PHE A 123 -7.83 -1.43 1.31
N ARG A 124 -6.69 -1.06 0.71
CA ARG A 124 -5.45 -1.83 0.69
C ARG A 124 -4.92 -2.18 2.08
N ALA A 125 -4.87 -1.19 2.96
CA ALA A 125 -4.42 -1.35 4.33
C ALA A 125 -5.40 -2.22 5.13
N MET A 126 -6.72 -2.05 4.96
CA MET A 126 -7.72 -2.91 5.59
C MET A 126 -7.51 -4.38 5.23
N GLY A 127 -7.32 -4.70 3.95
CA GLY A 127 -7.12 -6.08 3.51
C GLY A 127 -5.90 -6.73 4.14
N THR A 128 -4.79 -6.00 4.21
CA THR A 128 -3.57 -6.47 4.92
C THR A 128 -3.87 -6.76 6.39
N GLN A 129 -4.58 -5.86 7.08
CA GLN A 129 -4.91 -6.01 8.51
C GLN A 129 -5.97 -7.08 8.79
N LEU A 130 -6.65 -7.62 7.78
CA LEU A 130 -7.59 -8.73 7.91
C LEU A 130 -6.94 -10.11 7.68
N LEU A 131 -5.64 -10.17 7.37
CA LEU A 131 -4.92 -11.44 7.29
C LEU A 131 -4.80 -12.12 8.67
N PRO A 132 -4.71 -13.47 8.74
CA PRO A 132 -4.62 -14.20 10.02
C PRO A 132 -3.46 -13.79 10.92
N ARG A 133 -2.35 -13.31 10.34
CA ARG A 133 -1.20 -12.81 11.09
C ARG A 133 -1.54 -11.59 11.98
N TRP A 134 -2.65 -10.90 11.66
CA TRP A 134 -3.17 -9.72 12.38
C TRP A 134 -4.51 -10.04 13.06
N HIS A 135 -4.72 -11.29 13.49
CA HIS A 135 -5.94 -11.76 14.16
C HIS A 135 -7.21 -11.76 13.30
N GLY A 136 -7.10 -11.50 11.99
CA GLY A 136 -8.19 -11.66 11.03
C GLY A 136 -8.40 -13.12 10.58
N SER A 137 -9.12 -13.29 9.47
CA SER A 137 -9.33 -14.60 8.85
C SER A 137 -9.57 -14.45 7.35
N TYR A 138 -9.27 -15.49 6.57
CA TYR A 138 -9.51 -15.47 5.12
C TYR A 138 -10.99 -15.27 4.78
N ASP A 139 -11.90 -15.88 5.56
CA ASP A 139 -13.34 -15.71 5.36
C ASP A 139 -13.79 -14.27 5.66
N ARG A 140 -13.18 -13.62 6.66
CA ARG A 140 -13.48 -12.22 6.98
C ARG A 140 -12.92 -11.27 5.93
N LEU A 141 -11.69 -11.51 5.46
CA LEU A 141 -11.08 -10.76 4.37
C LEU A 141 -12.00 -10.77 3.13
N GLU A 142 -12.43 -11.95 2.70
CA GLU A 142 -13.34 -12.11 1.56
C GLU A 142 -14.69 -11.41 1.77
N LEU A 143 -15.31 -11.59 2.95
CA LEU A 143 -16.57 -10.95 3.29
C LEU A 143 -16.47 -9.41 3.24
N GLU A 144 -15.43 -8.84 3.84
CA GLU A 144 -15.28 -7.39 3.91
C GLU A 144 -14.84 -6.78 2.58
N ALA A 145 -14.07 -7.50 1.75
CA ALA A 145 -13.77 -7.07 0.39
C ALA A 145 -15.05 -6.94 -0.46
N ARG A 146 -15.98 -7.91 -0.36
CA ARG A 146 -17.27 -7.83 -1.05
C ARG A 146 -18.16 -6.71 -0.52
N ARG A 147 -18.16 -6.46 0.80
CA ARG A 147 -18.88 -5.34 1.41
C ARG A 147 -18.31 -3.99 0.96
N ALA A 148 -16.99 -3.86 0.88
CA ALA A 148 -16.34 -2.67 0.36
C ALA A 148 -16.73 -2.41 -1.10
N ALA A 149 -16.75 -3.46 -1.94
CA ALA A 149 -17.24 -3.39 -3.31
C ALA A 149 -18.71 -2.91 -3.37
N GLY A 150 -19.60 -3.52 -2.59
CA GLY A 150 -21.02 -3.13 -2.56
C GLY A 150 -21.25 -1.69 -2.10
N ARG A 151 -20.54 -1.23 -1.06
CA ARG A 151 -20.70 0.13 -0.51
C ARG A 151 -20.14 1.22 -1.41
N SER A 152 -19.12 0.90 -2.22
CA SER A 152 -18.43 1.87 -3.06
C SER A 152 -18.61 1.61 -4.55
N TYR A 153 -19.64 0.83 -4.92
CA TYR A 153 -19.89 0.39 -6.29
C TYR A 153 -20.05 1.56 -7.27
N ASP A 154 -20.73 2.63 -6.86
CA ASP A 154 -20.91 3.80 -7.71
C ASP A 154 -19.57 4.45 -8.09
N LEU A 155 -18.62 4.45 -7.16
CA LEU A 155 -17.29 5.04 -7.34
C LEU A 155 -16.33 4.08 -8.04
N TRP A 156 -16.24 2.84 -7.56
CA TRP A 156 -15.20 1.89 -7.94
C TRP A 156 -15.70 0.71 -8.79
N GLY A 157 -17.01 0.56 -8.99
CA GLY A 157 -17.58 -0.69 -9.50
C GLY A 157 -17.19 -1.85 -8.59
N THR A 158 -16.65 -2.92 -9.14
CA THR A 158 -16.08 -4.02 -8.35
C THR A 158 -14.66 -3.72 -7.86
N GLY A 159 -14.04 -2.61 -8.27
CA GLY A 159 -12.65 -2.23 -7.98
C GLY A 159 -12.27 -2.13 -6.51
N ALA A 160 -13.21 -1.83 -5.61
CA ALA A 160 -12.91 -1.84 -4.18
C ALA A 160 -12.64 -3.25 -3.64
N TYR A 161 -13.20 -4.31 -4.24
CA TYR A 161 -12.79 -5.69 -3.95
C TYR A 161 -11.30 -5.88 -4.26
N THR A 162 -10.89 -5.48 -5.47
CA THR A 162 -9.51 -5.53 -5.93
C THR A 162 -8.59 -4.75 -5.01
N TRP A 163 -8.96 -3.53 -4.59
CA TRP A 163 -8.14 -2.76 -3.67
C TRP A 163 -7.97 -3.40 -2.30
N VAL A 164 -9.03 -4.01 -1.73
CA VAL A 164 -8.91 -4.74 -0.47
C VAL A 164 -8.00 -5.96 -0.64
N MET A 165 -8.13 -6.71 -1.73
CA MET A 165 -7.32 -7.92 -1.96
C MET A 165 -5.87 -7.63 -2.34
N PHE A 166 -5.59 -6.47 -2.93
CA PHE A 166 -4.34 -6.12 -3.61
C PHE A 166 -3.07 -6.47 -2.83
N ASP A 167 -2.90 -5.91 -1.64
CA ASP A 167 -1.72 -6.15 -0.82
C ASP A 167 -1.80 -7.48 -0.07
N ALA A 168 -3.02 -7.96 0.22
CA ALA A 168 -3.24 -9.19 0.98
C ALA A 168 -2.77 -10.43 0.19
N ILE A 169 -3.14 -10.54 -1.09
CA ILE A 169 -2.74 -11.69 -1.93
C ILE A 169 -1.28 -11.64 -2.35
N ALA A 170 -0.68 -10.44 -2.39
CA ALA A 170 0.74 -10.30 -2.67
C ALA A 170 1.60 -10.82 -1.50
N GLN A 171 1.12 -10.66 -0.27
CA GLN A 171 1.84 -11.01 0.96
C GLN A 171 1.52 -12.41 1.51
N ASP A 172 0.43 -13.04 1.08
CA ASP A 172 -0.07 -14.30 1.65
C ASP A 172 -0.57 -15.27 0.57
N SER A 173 0.16 -16.36 0.36
CA SER A 173 -0.16 -17.37 -0.67
C SER A 173 -1.52 -18.02 -0.44
N LYS A 174 -1.97 -18.19 0.80
CA LYS A 174 -3.26 -18.82 1.08
C LYS A 174 -4.43 -17.86 0.83
N ALA A 175 -4.25 -16.56 1.07
CA ALA A 175 -5.20 -15.56 0.60
C ALA A 175 -5.27 -15.55 -0.94
N CYS A 176 -4.11 -15.57 -1.61
CA CYS A 176 -4.03 -15.62 -3.08
C CYS A 176 -4.72 -16.85 -3.68
N ALA A 177 -4.46 -18.05 -3.15
CA ALA A 177 -5.07 -19.29 -3.62
C ALA A 177 -6.60 -19.36 -3.46
N ARG A 178 -7.17 -18.52 -2.58
CA ARG A 178 -8.61 -18.45 -2.30
C ARG A 178 -9.32 -17.30 -3.00
N LEU A 179 -8.60 -16.51 -3.79
CA LEU A 179 -9.12 -15.32 -4.45
C LEU A 179 -10.25 -15.69 -5.42
N ASP A 180 -11.31 -14.89 -5.45
CA ASP A 180 -12.24 -14.85 -6.58
C ASP A 180 -11.55 -14.11 -7.73
N LEU A 181 -10.85 -14.87 -8.58
CA LEU A 181 -10.01 -14.33 -9.65
C LEU A 181 -10.81 -13.48 -10.63
N ASP A 182 -11.97 -13.97 -11.08
CA ASP A 182 -12.79 -13.28 -12.07
C ASP A 182 -13.25 -11.93 -11.50
N PHE A 183 -13.73 -11.92 -10.25
CA PHE A 183 -14.17 -10.69 -9.60
C PHE A 183 -13.02 -9.70 -9.35
N PHE A 184 -11.80 -10.21 -9.10
CA PHE A 184 -10.60 -9.38 -8.98
C PHE A 184 -10.19 -8.74 -10.32
N LEU A 185 -10.23 -9.49 -11.42
CA LEU A 185 -9.89 -9.01 -12.76
C LEU A 185 -10.93 -8.02 -13.30
N ASP A 186 -12.22 -8.27 -13.03
CA ASP A 186 -13.30 -7.30 -13.29
C ASP A 186 -13.03 -5.99 -12.54
N GLY A 187 -12.62 -6.08 -11.27
CA GLY A 187 -12.33 -4.91 -10.46
C GLY A 187 -11.08 -4.14 -10.91
N LEU A 188 -10.04 -4.83 -11.40
CA LEU A 188 -8.90 -4.17 -12.07
C LEU A 188 -9.38 -3.36 -13.28
N THR A 189 -10.23 -3.96 -14.10
CA THR A 189 -10.80 -3.32 -15.29
C THR A 189 -11.66 -2.10 -14.92
N ASP A 190 -12.50 -2.22 -13.89
CA ASP A 190 -13.32 -1.11 -13.40
C ASP A 190 -12.47 0.06 -12.88
N ILE A 191 -11.39 -0.23 -12.15
CA ILE A 191 -10.45 0.81 -11.70
C ILE A 191 -9.86 1.54 -12.90
N LEU A 192 -9.37 0.81 -13.91
CA LEU A 192 -8.71 1.39 -15.09
C LEU A 192 -9.65 2.24 -15.94
N LYS A 193 -10.90 1.81 -16.10
CA LYS A 193 -11.94 2.58 -16.82
C LYS A 193 -12.33 3.88 -16.10
N ARG A 194 -12.15 3.95 -14.78
CA ARG A 194 -12.61 5.05 -13.93
C ARG A 194 -11.48 5.97 -13.48
N THR A 195 -10.22 5.53 -13.53
CA THR A 195 -9.06 6.37 -13.25
C THR A 195 -8.64 7.16 -14.49
N HIS A 196 -8.07 8.34 -14.26
CA HIS A 196 -7.54 9.23 -15.30
C HIS A 196 -6.08 9.60 -15.03
N ASP A 197 -5.46 9.04 -13.99
CA ASP A 197 -4.09 9.33 -13.62
C ASP A 197 -3.16 8.16 -13.96
N GLN A 198 -2.00 8.48 -14.53
CA GLN A 198 -1.00 7.48 -14.91
C GLN A 198 -0.29 6.85 -13.71
N HIS A 199 -0.43 7.41 -12.51
CA HIS A 199 0.12 6.81 -11.30
C HIS A 199 -0.61 5.50 -10.96
N THR A 200 -1.94 5.51 -11.00
CA THR A 200 -2.76 4.31 -10.78
C THR A 200 -2.53 3.27 -11.88
N VAL A 201 -2.45 3.70 -13.15
CA VAL A 201 -2.16 2.79 -14.27
C VAL A 201 -0.79 2.12 -14.09
N ASN A 202 0.27 2.89 -13.79
CA ASN A 202 1.60 2.34 -13.52
C ASN A 202 1.61 1.43 -12.29
N LEU A 203 0.87 1.77 -11.24
CA LEU A 203 0.78 0.95 -10.03
C LEU A 203 0.20 -0.43 -10.36
N LEU A 204 -0.91 -0.47 -11.10
CA LEU A 204 -1.56 -1.72 -11.49
C LEU A 204 -0.72 -2.52 -12.48
N ALA A 205 -0.18 -1.87 -13.52
CA ALA A 205 0.68 -2.52 -14.51
C ALA A 205 1.93 -3.14 -13.85
N ALA A 206 2.63 -2.36 -13.02
CA ALA A 206 3.83 -2.82 -12.33
C ALA A 206 3.51 -3.92 -11.31
N TYR A 207 2.39 -3.81 -10.59
CA TYR A 207 1.95 -4.85 -9.67
C TYR A 207 1.71 -6.18 -10.39
N CYS A 208 0.92 -6.17 -11.46
CA CYS A 208 0.65 -7.36 -12.25
C CYS A 208 1.95 -7.95 -12.82
N ALA A 209 2.78 -7.11 -13.46
CA ALA A 209 4.02 -7.56 -14.12
C ALA A 209 5.09 -8.06 -13.15
N ASN A 210 5.39 -7.29 -12.09
CA ASN A 210 6.55 -7.54 -11.23
C ASN A 210 6.18 -8.21 -9.90
N THR A 211 5.08 -7.81 -9.26
CA THR A 211 4.71 -8.37 -7.95
C THR A 211 4.03 -9.73 -8.11
N MET A 212 3.06 -9.82 -9.01
CA MET A 212 2.31 -11.06 -9.28
C MET A 212 3.04 -11.96 -10.28
N GLY A 213 3.71 -11.38 -11.27
CA GLY A 213 4.59 -12.11 -12.20
C GLY A 213 5.95 -12.55 -11.65
N ALA A 214 6.22 -12.33 -10.35
CA ALA A 214 7.40 -12.86 -9.69
C ALA A 214 7.46 -14.40 -9.72
N THR A 215 8.64 -14.96 -9.51
CA THR A 215 8.94 -16.41 -9.61
C THR A 215 7.90 -17.27 -8.87
N PRO A 216 7.51 -18.43 -9.45
CA PRO A 216 6.56 -19.36 -8.82
C PRO A 216 6.92 -19.67 -7.37
N THR A 217 5.89 -19.69 -6.53
CA THR A 217 5.96 -19.98 -5.10
C THR A 217 6.12 -21.47 -4.81
N GLY A 218 5.87 -22.34 -5.81
CA GLY A 218 5.86 -23.79 -5.66
C GLY A 218 4.53 -24.35 -5.16
N HIS A 219 3.47 -23.53 -5.21
CA HIS A 219 2.09 -23.89 -4.85
C HIS A 219 1.20 -23.71 -6.07
N ASP A 220 0.78 -24.83 -6.67
CA ASP A 220 0.08 -24.87 -7.96
C ASP A 220 -1.12 -23.90 -8.04
N GLU A 221 -1.98 -23.85 -7.01
CA GLU A 221 -3.14 -22.97 -7.02
C GLU A 221 -2.75 -21.49 -6.92
N THR A 222 -1.76 -21.16 -6.08
CA THR A 222 -1.28 -19.78 -5.93
C THR A 222 -0.60 -19.30 -7.22
N ASP A 223 0.23 -20.16 -7.80
CA ASP A 223 0.98 -19.85 -9.00
C ASP A 223 0.05 -19.71 -10.21
N TYR A 224 -1.03 -20.50 -10.28
CA TYR A 224 -2.09 -20.32 -11.27
C TYR A 224 -2.71 -18.91 -11.19
N ILE A 225 -3.19 -18.51 -10.00
CA ILE A 225 -3.80 -17.19 -9.78
C ILE A 225 -2.83 -16.06 -10.15
N ARG A 226 -1.57 -16.17 -9.69
CA ARG A 226 -0.50 -15.21 -9.98
C ARG A 226 -0.24 -15.06 -11.48
N ILE A 227 -0.18 -16.17 -12.21
CA ILE A 227 0.00 -16.16 -13.67
C ILE A 227 -1.14 -15.44 -14.37
N GLN A 228 -2.39 -15.68 -13.96
CA GLN A 228 -3.56 -15.01 -14.56
C GLN A 228 -3.54 -13.50 -14.30
N ILE A 229 -3.23 -13.08 -13.07
CA ILE A 229 -3.12 -11.65 -12.74
C ILE A 229 -1.94 -11.01 -13.47
N ALA A 230 -0.82 -11.71 -13.60
CA ALA A 230 0.35 -11.22 -14.33
C ALA A 230 0.04 -10.99 -15.81
N ALA A 231 -0.76 -11.85 -16.43
CA ALA A 231 -1.19 -11.70 -17.83
C ALA A 231 -2.02 -10.44 -18.07
N ALA A 232 -2.75 -9.94 -17.06
CA ALA A 232 -3.51 -8.69 -17.19
C ALA A 232 -2.60 -7.47 -17.48
N ALA A 233 -1.33 -7.50 -17.06
CA ALA A 233 -0.40 -6.40 -17.31
C ALA A 233 -0.25 -6.06 -18.80
N ASP A 234 -0.37 -7.06 -19.69
CA ASP A 234 -0.21 -6.87 -21.14
C ASP A 234 -1.28 -5.91 -21.69
N GLU A 235 -2.54 -6.11 -21.29
CA GLU A 235 -3.66 -5.24 -21.68
C GLU A 235 -3.55 -3.87 -21.03
N ILE A 236 -3.22 -3.81 -19.74
CA ILE A 236 -3.06 -2.53 -19.02
C ILE A 236 -2.04 -1.64 -19.73
N VAL A 237 -0.89 -2.23 -20.08
CA VAL A 237 0.19 -1.50 -20.76
C VAL A 237 -0.20 -1.08 -22.17
N ARG A 238 -0.90 -1.94 -22.93
CA ARG A 238 -1.29 -1.62 -24.30
C ARG A 238 -2.39 -0.56 -24.39
N GLU A 239 -3.35 -0.61 -23.49
CA GLU A 239 -4.58 0.20 -23.61
C GLU A 239 -4.57 1.45 -22.73
N TYR A 240 -3.86 1.45 -21.59
CA TYR A 240 -3.97 2.52 -20.59
C TYR A 240 -2.67 3.28 -20.31
N LEU A 241 -1.50 2.71 -20.61
CA LEU A 241 -0.21 3.30 -20.23
C LEU A 241 0.23 4.39 -21.23
N THR A 242 0.15 5.65 -20.83
CA THR A 242 0.57 6.81 -21.63
C THR A 242 1.84 7.48 -21.09
N GLU A 243 2.24 7.17 -19.87
CA GLU A 243 3.45 7.68 -19.23
C GLU A 243 4.06 6.57 -18.38
N LEU A 244 5.40 6.53 -18.29
CA LEU A 244 6.09 5.59 -17.41
C LEU A 244 6.49 6.27 -16.10
N HIS A 245 6.14 5.68 -14.96
CA HIS A 245 6.52 6.15 -13.61
C HIS A 245 7.51 5.17 -12.96
N PRO A 246 8.83 5.34 -13.12
CA PRO A 246 9.83 4.33 -12.74
C PRO A 246 9.83 3.93 -11.26
N MET A 247 9.48 4.86 -10.36
CA MET A 247 9.44 4.59 -8.92
C MET A 247 8.45 3.47 -8.56
N LEU A 248 7.29 3.41 -9.23
CA LEU A 248 6.29 2.38 -8.99
C LEU A 248 6.78 1.00 -9.43
N TRP A 249 7.45 0.93 -10.58
CA TRP A 249 8.07 -0.29 -11.08
C TRP A 249 9.17 -0.81 -10.16
N ALA A 250 9.98 0.10 -9.61
CA ALA A 250 11.02 -0.24 -8.65
C ALA A 250 10.43 -0.80 -7.33
N HIS A 251 9.35 -0.19 -6.82
CA HIS A 251 8.64 -0.71 -5.65
C HIS A 251 7.95 -2.04 -5.90
N ALA A 252 7.32 -2.22 -7.07
CA ALA A 252 6.64 -3.47 -7.42
C ALA A 252 7.60 -4.67 -7.46
N ALA A 253 8.82 -4.46 -7.96
CA ALA A 253 9.90 -5.47 -7.95
C ALA A 253 10.35 -5.87 -6.53
N ARG A 254 9.96 -5.10 -5.51
CA ARG A 254 10.19 -5.38 -4.09
C ARG A 254 8.89 -5.72 -3.35
N GLY A 255 7.82 -6.07 -4.06
CA GLY A 255 6.53 -6.41 -3.47
C GLY A 255 5.84 -5.25 -2.75
N PHE A 256 6.14 -4.00 -3.15
CA PHE A 256 5.68 -2.78 -2.47
C PHE A 256 6.00 -2.76 -0.96
N ASP A 257 7.18 -3.27 -0.58
CA ASP A 257 7.65 -3.20 0.80
C ASP A 257 7.71 -1.75 1.30
N ASN A 258 6.75 -1.39 2.17
CA ASN A 258 6.66 -0.07 2.79
C ASN A 258 7.82 0.20 3.77
N GLY A 259 8.53 -0.83 4.24
CA GLY A 259 9.73 -0.72 5.08
C GLY A 259 11.02 -0.57 4.28
N LEU A 260 10.95 -0.56 2.94
CA LEU A 260 12.12 -0.54 2.07
C LEU A 260 12.95 0.74 2.26
N ARG A 261 14.18 0.57 2.73
CA ARG A 261 15.14 1.67 2.87
C ARG A 261 15.78 2.02 1.52
N VAL A 262 15.22 3.03 0.84
CA VAL A 262 15.78 3.57 -0.40
C VAL A 262 16.92 4.54 -0.07
N ARG A 263 18.17 4.11 -0.29
CA ARG A 263 19.37 4.94 -0.01
C ARG A 263 19.62 6.03 -1.06
N CYS A 264 19.18 5.81 -2.29
CA CYS A 264 19.38 6.72 -3.42
C CYS A 264 18.19 6.60 -4.36
N ALA A 265 17.35 7.63 -4.40
CA ALA A 265 16.14 7.66 -5.20
C ALA A 265 16.44 7.47 -6.70
N ASP A 266 17.46 8.15 -7.23
CA ASP A 266 17.82 8.06 -8.65
C ASP A 266 18.20 6.65 -9.08
N LYS A 267 19.02 5.95 -8.28
CA LYS A 267 19.40 4.56 -8.57
C LYS A 267 18.19 3.62 -8.47
N PHE A 268 17.28 3.89 -7.54
CA PHE A 268 16.08 3.09 -7.37
C PHE A 268 15.12 3.28 -8.55
N ALA A 269 14.87 4.53 -8.95
CA ALA A 269 14.12 4.88 -10.14
C ALA A 269 14.73 4.27 -11.42
N ALA A 270 16.05 4.35 -11.60
CA ALA A 270 16.74 3.76 -12.74
C ALA A 270 16.55 2.23 -12.81
N SER A 271 16.53 1.54 -11.67
CA SER A 271 16.20 0.11 -11.61
C SER A 271 14.78 -0.16 -12.07
N GLY A 272 13.80 0.61 -11.57
CA GLY A 272 12.41 0.46 -11.99
C GLY A 272 12.19 0.78 -13.46
N GLN A 273 12.92 1.77 -14.00
CA GLN A 273 12.90 2.08 -15.43
C GLN A 273 13.44 0.90 -16.25
N ALA A 274 14.55 0.29 -15.83
CA ALA A 274 15.10 -0.88 -16.50
C ALA A 274 14.12 -2.07 -16.47
N ASP A 275 13.42 -2.29 -15.36
CA ASP A 275 12.41 -3.33 -15.23
C ASP A 275 11.22 -3.09 -16.16
N ALA A 276 10.71 -1.87 -16.19
CA ALA A 276 9.63 -1.49 -17.10
C ALA A 276 10.02 -1.65 -18.57
N LEU A 277 11.20 -1.18 -18.96
CA LEU A 277 11.69 -1.29 -20.34
C LEU A 277 11.91 -2.75 -20.74
N ARG A 278 12.38 -3.61 -19.82
CA ARG A 278 12.51 -5.05 -20.06
C ARG A 278 11.15 -5.69 -20.31
N TYR A 279 10.15 -5.35 -19.50
CA TYR A 279 8.78 -5.83 -19.68
C TYR A 279 8.20 -5.36 -21.02
N LEU A 280 8.30 -4.06 -21.34
CA LEU A 280 7.84 -3.49 -22.61
C LEU A 280 8.53 -4.14 -23.81
N SER A 281 9.84 -4.38 -23.73
CA SER A 281 10.60 -5.02 -24.80
C SER A 281 10.16 -6.46 -25.05
N GLN A 282 9.75 -7.17 -24.00
CA GLN A 282 9.20 -8.51 -24.11
C GLN A 282 7.78 -8.48 -24.70
N LEU A 283 6.93 -7.57 -24.23
CA LEU A 283 5.55 -7.40 -24.67
C LEU A 283 5.44 -7.08 -26.16
N PHE A 284 6.27 -6.15 -26.65
CA PHE A 284 6.29 -5.70 -28.05
C PHE A 284 7.42 -6.35 -28.88
N ARG A 285 7.94 -7.51 -28.44
CA ARG A 285 9.12 -8.15 -29.05
C ARG A 285 8.96 -8.37 -30.55
N ARG A 286 7.77 -8.74 -31.02
CA ARG A 286 7.51 -9.01 -32.45
C ARG A 286 7.58 -7.73 -33.26
N GLU A 287 7.04 -6.65 -32.74
CA GLU A 287 6.96 -5.35 -33.38
C GLU A 287 8.34 -4.67 -33.40
N LEU A 288 9.08 -4.73 -32.30
CA LEU A 288 10.46 -4.27 -32.22
C LEU A 288 11.39 -5.03 -33.19
N ALA A 289 11.19 -6.34 -33.36
CA ALA A 289 11.95 -7.14 -34.32
C ALA A 289 11.71 -6.72 -35.79
N THR A 290 10.63 -5.99 -36.09
CA THR A 290 10.36 -5.42 -37.42
C THR A 290 10.94 -4.02 -37.62
N GLY A 291 11.76 -3.52 -36.68
CA GLY A 291 12.38 -2.20 -36.76
C GLY A 291 11.48 -1.06 -36.27
N LYS A 292 10.35 -1.38 -35.63
CA LYS A 292 9.48 -0.36 -35.02
C LYS A 292 10.04 0.08 -33.67
N SER A 293 9.74 1.31 -33.28
CA SER A 293 9.97 1.86 -31.96
C SER A 293 8.65 2.08 -31.23
N ILE A 294 8.68 2.02 -29.89
CA ILE A 294 7.52 2.30 -29.04
C ILE A 294 7.62 3.76 -28.62
N VAL A 295 6.58 4.54 -28.90
CA VAL A 295 6.45 5.92 -28.45
C VAL A 295 5.20 6.04 -27.61
N PHE A 296 5.34 6.51 -26.38
CA PHE A 296 4.19 6.81 -25.54
C PHE A 296 3.51 8.09 -26.02
N THR A 297 2.22 8.00 -26.31
CA THR A 297 1.38 9.12 -26.72
C THR A 297 0.25 9.33 -25.71
N GLN A 298 -0.54 10.38 -25.89
CA GLN A 298 -1.73 10.63 -25.07
C GLN A 298 -2.80 9.52 -25.19
N ASN A 299 -2.72 8.68 -26.22
CA ASN A 299 -3.66 7.58 -26.46
C ASN A 299 -3.05 6.20 -26.11
N GLY A 300 -1.85 6.17 -25.53
CA GLY A 300 -1.14 4.94 -25.20
C GLY A 300 0.14 4.73 -26.01
N PRO A 301 0.76 3.53 -25.90
CA PRO A 301 1.97 3.22 -26.65
C PRO A 301 1.65 3.00 -28.14
N GLU A 302 2.18 3.87 -29.00
CA GLU A 302 2.10 3.73 -30.45
C GLU A 302 3.39 3.13 -31.01
N LEU A 303 3.24 2.34 -32.08
CA LEU A 303 4.36 1.73 -32.80
C LEU A 303 4.70 2.57 -34.02
N GLN A 304 5.88 3.17 -34.04
CA GLN A 304 6.36 3.98 -35.17
C GLN A 304 7.43 3.21 -35.93
N SER A 305 7.35 3.23 -37.27
CA SER A 305 8.45 2.73 -38.11
C SER A 305 9.66 3.65 -37.97
N GLY A 306 10.83 3.08 -37.66
CA GLY A 306 12.09 3.80 -37.65
C GLY A 306 12.59 4.22 -39.02
#